data_AF-A0A5D3Y890-F1
#
_entry.id   AF-A0A5D3Y890-F1
#
_cell.length_a   1.000
_cell.length_b   1.000
_cell.length_c   1.000
_cell.angle_alpha   90.00
_cell.angle_beta   90.00
_cell.angle_gamma   90.00
#
_symmetry.space_group_name_H-M   'P 1'
#
loop_
_entity.id
_entity.type
_entity.pdbx_description
1 polymer ?
#
loop_
_entity_poly.entity_id
_entity_poly.type
_entity_poly.pdbx_seq_one_letter_code
_entity_poly.pdbx_strand_id
1 'polypeptide(L)'
;TSKYTSQIHEKGARNHPLTQAQKSSNKEKSRVRARVEHVFGSMTNELGGITIRTIGYGRAKVQIGLLNLVYNIKRVATLIRKGYFSFDRVSAPEMA
;
A
#
# COMPACT_ATOMS: atom_id res chain seq x y z
N THR A 1 13.33 5.81 28.68
CA THR A 1 13.36 4.85 27.57
C THR A 1 12.01 4.89 26.87
N SER A 2 11.98 5.10 25.55
CA SER A 2 10.71 5.20 24.78
C SER A 2 9.88 3.92 24.96
N LYS A 3 8.57 4.04 25.22
CA LYS A 3 7.62 2.90 25.34
C LYS A 3 7.28 2.24 23.99
N TYR A 4 8.02 2.55 22.92
CA TYR A 4 7.71 2.11 21.56
C TYR A 4 8.67 1.01 21.08
N THR A 5 8.09 -0.09 20.59
CA THR A 5 8.85 -1.19 19.96
C THR A 5 9.17 -0.83 18.51
N SER A 6 10.45 -0.80 18.15
CA SER A 6 10.88 -0.52 16.78
C SER A 6 10.40 -1.59 15.80
N GLN A 7 9.65 -1.16 14.78
CA GLN A 7 9.21 -2.00 13.67
C GLN A 7 10.09 -1.89 12.42
N ILE A 8 11.28 -1.29 12.57
CA ILE A 8 12.25 -1.16 11.47
C ILE A 8 12.92 -2.51 11.21
N HIS A 9 13.18 -2.81 9.94
CA HIS A 9 13.96 -3.97 9.52
C HIS A 9 15.41 -3.85 9.96
N GLU A 10 15.93 -4.92 10.55
CA GLU A 10 17.34 -5.00 10.89
C GLU A 10 18.15 -5.40 9.65
N LYS A 11 19.26 -4.71 9.40
CA LYS A 11 20.13 -4.95 8.25
C LYS A 11 21.42 -5.60 8.74
N GLY A 12 21.82 -6.70 8.11
CA GLY A 12 23.14 -7.29 8.35
C GLY A 12 24.25 -6.38 7.83
N ALA A 13 25.42 -6.45 8.46
CA ALA A 13 26.61 -5.71 8.04
C ALA A 13 27.73 -6.68 7.61
N ARG A 14 28.81 -6.13 7.04
CA ARG A 14 29.99 -6.94 6.67
C ARG A 14 30.48 -7.69 7.91
N ASN A 15 30.68 -9.00 7.77
CA ASN A 15 31.07 -9.93 8.85
C ASN A 15 30.10 -10.02 10.03
N HIS A 16 28.91 -9.42 9.94
CA HIS A 16 27.88 -9.44 10.98
C HIS A 16 26.55 -9.84 10.35
N PRO A 17 26.38 -11.15 10.05
CA PRO A 17 25.13 -11.65 9.48
C PRO A 17 24.00 -11.52 10.49
N LEU A 18 22.77 -11.40 9.98
CA LEU A 18 21.57 -11.43 10.84
C LEU A 18 21.46 -12.80 11.53
N THR A 19 21.20 -12.76 12.83
CA THR A 19 20.82 -13.95 13.61
C THR A 19 19.48 -14.52 13.11
N GLN A 20 19.20 -15.78 13.45
CA GLN A 20 17.92 -16.40 13.05
C GLN A 20 16.71 -15.68 13.66
N ALA A 21 16.83 -15.19 14.91
CA ALA A 21 15.80 -14.39 15.55
C ALA A 21 15.55 -13.05 14.85
N GLN A 22 16.60 -12.39 14.37
CA GLN A 22 16.44 -11.15 13.59
C GLN A 22 15.79 -11.43 12.23
N LYS A 23 16.12 -12.56 11.58
CA LYS A 23 15.50 -12.97 10.33
C LYS A 23 14.01 -13.28 10.50
N SER A 24 13.61 -13.97 11.57
CA SER A 24 12.19 -14.26 11.84
C SER A 24 11.41 -12.97 12.13
N SER A 25 11.96 -12.08 12.97
CA SER A 25 11.38 -10.75 13.23
C SER A 25 11.22 -9.93 11.95
N ASN A 26 12.25 -9.90 11.09
CA ASN A 26 12.17 -9.25 9.79
C ASN A 26 11.10 -9.89 8.89
N LYS A 27 10.93 -11.22 8.90
CA LYS A 27 9.89 -11.90 8.11
C LYS A 27 8.48 -11.48 8.53
N GLU A 28 8.25 -11.29 9.82
CA GLU A 28 6.96 -10.79 10.32
C GLU A 28 6.70 -9.34 9.90
N LYS A 29 7.72 -8.47 10.07
CA LYS A 29 7.67 -7.07 9.63
C LYS A 29 7.45 -6.95 8.12
N SER A 30 8.11 -7.79 7.32
CA SER A 30 8.01 -7.74 5.86
C SER A 30 6.64 -8.15 5.32
N ARG A 31 5.90 -9.03 6.02
CA ARG A 31 4.54 -9.43 5.63
C ARG A 31 3.57 -8.25 5.55
N VAL A 32 3.69 -7.29 6.46
CA VAL A 32 2.90 -6.05 6.42
C VAL A 32 3.48 -5.11 5.36
N ARG A 33 4.79 -4.92 5.37
CA ARG A 33 5.48 -3.97 4.50
C ARG A 33 5.28 -4.27 3.01
N ALA A 34 5.36 -5.53 2.60
CA ALA A 34 5.17 -5.95 1.21
C ALA A 34 3.78 -5.57 0.67
N ARG A 35 2.74 -5.64 1.51
CA ARG A 35 1.37 -5.22 1.11
C ARG A 35 1.29 -3.73 0.84
N VAL A 36 2.03 -2.92 1.60
CA VAL A 36 2.06 -1.46 1.48
C VAL A 36 2.98 -1.01 0.35
N GLU A 37 4.17 -1.60 0.23
CA GLU A 37 5.12 -1.31 -0.84
C GLU A 37 4.56 -1.64 -2.22
N HIS A 38 3.73 -2.69 -2.33
CA HIS A 38 3.02 -2.99 -3.56
C HIS A 38 2.09 -1.84 -4.01
N VAL A 39 1.38 -1.22 -3.07
CA VAL A 39 0.51 -0.06 -3.34
C VAL A 39 1.35 1.10 -3.87
N PHE A 40 2.43 1.44 -3.16
CA PHE A 40 3.31 2.55 -3.55
C PHE A 40 4.02 2.29 -4.88
N GLY A 41 4.42 1.05 -5.15
CA GLY A 41 5.00 0.66 -6.43
C GLY A 41 4.03 0.87 -7.59
N SER A 42 2.77 0.45 -7.44
CA SER A 42 1.72 0.69 -8.44
C SER A 42 1.45 2.18 -8.65
N MET A 43 1.30 2.95 -7.56
CA MET A 43 1.09 4.41 -7.67
C MET A 43 2.27 5.10 -8.36
N THR A 44 3.50 4.70 -8.04
CA THR A 44 4.71 5.33 -8.59
C THR A 44 4.86 5.03 -10.08
N ASN A 45 4.67 3.77 -10.47
CA ASN A 45 4.89 3.33 -11.85
C ASN A 45 3.73 3.70 -12.79
N GLU A 46 2.50 3.74 -12.28
CA GLU A 46 1.30 3.74 -13.12
C GLU A 46 0.46 5.01 -12.98
N LEU A 47 0.58 5.75 -11.86
CA LEU A 47 -0.17 6.99 -11.60
C LEU A 47 0.68 8.26 -11.76
N GLY A 48 1.86 8.15 -12.38
CA GLY A 48 2.75 9.29 -12.61
C GLY A 48 3.53 9.77 -11.38
N GLY A 49 3.59 8.94 -10.34
CA GLY A 49 4.36 9.22 -9.12
C GLY A 49 3.50 9.50 -7.88
N ILE A 50 4.15 9.47 -6.71
CA ILE A 50 3.53 9.76 -5.40
C ILE A 50 3.85 11.17 -4.89
N THR A 51 4.63 11.95 -5.64
CA THR A 51 5.11 13.27 -5.23
C THR A 51 4.10 14.34 -5.57
N ILE A 52 3.59 15.02 -4.54
CA ILE A 52 2.64 16.13 -4.67
C ILE A 52 3.38 17.46 -4.54
N ARG A 53 3.29 18.33 -5.56
CA ARG A 53 3.92 19.66 -5.60
C ARG A 53 2.92 20.81 -5.48
N THR A 54 1.72 20.52 -4.99
CA THR A 54 0.62 21.49 -4.97
C THR A 54 0.77 22.47 -3.81
N ILE A 55 0.54 23.76 -4.09
CA ILE A 55 0.53 24.81 -3.06
C ILE A 55 -0.77 24.72 -2.26
N GLY A 56 -0.65 24.66 -0.93
CA GLY A 56 -1.79 24.65 -0.01
C GLY A 56 -2.18 23.25 0.47
N TYR A 57 -2.29 23.10 1.80
CA TYR A 57 -2.56 21.82 2.47
C TYR A 57 -3.88 21.16 2.02
N GLY A 58 -4.97 21.93 1.89
CA GLY A 58 -6.26 21.40 1.47
C GLY A 58 -6.21 20.75 0.08
N ARG A 59 -5.50 21.38 -0.87
CA ARG A 59 -5.33 20.85 -2.23
C ARG A 59 -4.45 19.60 -2.25
N ALA A 60 -3.37 19.59 -1.46
CA ALA A 60 -2.53 18.41 -1.29
C ALA A 60 -3.34 17.24 -0.71
N LYS A 61 -4.17 17.48 0.32
CA LYS A 61 -5.03 16.46 0.91
C LYS A 61 -6.01 15.85 -0.10
N VAL A 62 -6.63 16.67 -0.94
CA VAL A 62 -7.52 16.18 -2.02
C VAL A 62 -6.74 15.30 -3.00
N GLN A 63 -5.55 15.72 -3.44
CA GLN A 63 -4.73 14.92 -4.35
C GLN A 63 -4.31 13.57 -3.75
N ILE A 64 -3.92 13.54 -2.46
CA ILE A 64 -3.65 12.29 -1.74
C ILE A 64 -4.90 11.40 -1.76
N GLY A 65 -6.07 11.97 -1.48
CA GLY A 65 -7.35 11.25 -1.51
C GLY A 65 -7.63 10.64 -2.89
N LEU A 66 -7.46 11.42 -3.96
CA LEU A 66 -7.66 10.96 -5.34
C LEU A 66 -6.68 9.85 -5.74
N LEU A 67 -5.39 9.96 -5.39
CA LEU A 67 -4.41 8.90 -5.65
C LEU A 67 -4.81 7.57 -4.99
N ASN A 68 -5.24 7.62 -3.73
CA ASN A 68 -5.73 6.45 -3.01
C ASN A 68 -7.01 5.88 -3.64
N LEU A 69 -7.95 6.74 -4.04
CA LEU A 69 -9.19 6.33 -4.70
C LEU A 69 -8.91 5.60 -6.02
N VAL A 70 -8.09 6.19 -6.88
CA VAL A 70 -7.73 5.60 -8.19
C VAL A 70 -7.04 4.26 -8.01
N TYR A 71 -6.09 4.15 -7.07
CA TYR A 71 -5.45 2.86 -6.77
C TYR A 71 -6.48 1.81 -6.33
N ASN A 72 -7.40 2.16 -5.43
CA ASN A 72 -8.43 1.23 -4.95
C ASN A 72 -9.35 0.75 -6.07
N ILE A 73 -9.82 1.66 -6.95
CA ILE A 73 -10.65 1.31 -8.11
C ILE A 73 -9.90 0.33 -9.03
N LYS A 74 -8.64 0.66 -9.37
CA LYS A 74 -7.80 -0.20 -10.21
C LYS A 74 -7.56 -1.58 -9.59
N ARG A 75 -7.34 -1.62 -8.27
CA ARG A 75 -7.13 -2.86 -7.53
C ARG A 75 -8.39 -3.73 -7.55
N VAL A 76 -9.57 -3.14 -7.32
CA VAL A 76 -10.85 -3.86 -7.41
C VAL A 76 -11.04 -4.43 -8.81
N ALA A 77 -10.88 -3.63 -9.87
CA ALA A 77 -11.00 -4.11 -11.24
C ALA A 77 -10.03 -5.28 -11.55
N THR A 78 -8.79 -5.20 -11.07
CA THR A 78 -7.80 -6.27 -11.22
C THR A 78 -8.22 -7.55 -10.52
N LEU A 79 -8.77 -7.44 -9.31
CA LEU A 79 -9.15 -8.60 -8.52
C LEU A 79 -10.45 -9.25 -9.03
N ILE A 80 -11.39 -8.46 -9.57
CA ILE A 80 -12.54 -8.96 -10.34
C ILE A 80 -12.05 -9.77 -11.55
N ARG A 81 -11.13 -9.22 -12.35
CA ARG A 81 -10.55 -9.91 -13.52
C ARG A 81 -9.85 -11.22 -13.16
N LYS A 82 -9.26 -11.30 -11.96
CA LYS A 82 -8.60 -12.50 -11.45
C LYS A 82 -9.56 -13.48 -10.76
N GLY A 83 -10.86 -13.17 -10.68
CA GLY A 83 -11.87 -14.03 -10.07
C GLY A 83 -11.79 -14.13 -8.55
N TYR A 84 -11.13 -13.19 -7.87
CA TYR A 84 -11.05 -13.22 -6.40
C TYR A 84 -12.35 -12.79 -5.72
N PHE A 85 -13.25 -12.15 -6.44
CA PHE A 85 -14.58 -11.78 -5.96
C PHE A 85 -15.57 -11.66 -7.11
N SER A 86 -16.79 -12.16 -6.90
CA SER A 86 -17.94 -11.90 -7.77
C SER A 86 -18.42 -10.47 -7.51
N PHE A 87 -18.52 -9.68 -8.58
CA PHE A 87 -19.18 -8.39 -8.52
C PHE A 87 -20.54 -8.59 -9.18
N ASP A 88 -21.54 -8.92 -8.37
CA ASP A 88 -22.91 -8.96 -8.86
C ASP A 88 -23.28 -7.52 -9.23
N ARG A 89 -23.69 -7.32 -10.48
CA ARG A 89 -24.16 -5.99 -10.92
C ARG A 89 -25.36 -5.65 -10.05
N VAL A 90 -25.22 -4.65 -9.17
CA VAL A 90 -26.39 -4.03 -8.56
C VAL A 90 -27.06 -3.26 -9.69
N SER A 91 -28.05 -3.88 -10.34
CA SER A 91 -28.96 -3.15 -11.20
C SER A 91 -29.67 -2.12 -10.32
N ALA A 92 -29.55 -0.84 -10.68
CA ALA A 92 -30.38 0.18 -10.06
C ALA A 92 -31.86 -0.26 -10.23
N PRO A 93 -32.69 -0.19 -9.17
CA PRO A 93 -34.10 -0.49 -9.32
C PRO A 93 -34.68 0.43 -10.39
N GLU A 94 -35.56 -0.10 -11.25
CA GLU A 94 -36.28 0.72 -12.21
C GLU A 94 -36.98 1.85 -11.44
N MET A 95 -36.67 3.09 -11.83
CA MET A 95 -37.31 4.27 -11.30
C MET A 95 -38.76 4.25 -11.77
N ALA A 96 -39.68 3.95 -10.85
CA ALA A 96 -41.12 4.04 -11.06
C ALA A 96 -41.57 5.49 -11.30
#